data_AF-A0A954T5X6-F1
#
_entry.id   AF-A0A954T5X6-F1
#
_cell.length_a   1.000
_cell.length_b   1.000
_cell.length_c   1.000
_cell.angle_alpha   90.00
_cell.angle_beta   90.00
_cell.angle_gamma   90.00
#
_symmetry.space_group_name_H-M   'P 1'
#
loop_
_entity.id
_entity.type
_entity.pdbx_description
1 polymer ?
#
loop_
_entity_poly.entity_id
_entity_poly.type
_entity_poly.pdbx_seq_one_letter_code
_entity_poly.pdbx_strand_id
1 'polypeptide(L)'
;MILLTVCLTSGLALADETDLTVEQLVERVKPSVVVVTFSGRDGGQIGLGSGFVLDSEGLIATNLHVIGEARPIMVRTFDGKKYPVVEVHATDRTHDLAILRVDAKGLPKLELGDSDALRQGQSVVAFGNPQGLEHSVVQGVVSGLREDVDGRPMIQLAIPIERGNSGGPLVDMQGRVHGLLTLKSQVTENLGYAAPVNDLKPMIVQPNPVPMSRWLTIGTLNPRLWDVRDDVQWRQRAGRIFADGQGRGFGGRTFVLSRQEMPQQPYDVAVTVRMDQPDGAAGLIFHADGGERHYGFYPSSGKLRFTRFDGPDVYSWTVLGEKEVATYRKEDWNRLRVHVADGLFQCFCNEELVFESSDMQFTEGQAGLAKFRHTTAQFKGFEVGTKVGVNSLSPETREALEQLVVEIPVDKSPPDELVDQVLAQATSQTAGSLLHERARQLEQQAVRLRELAQAVQAESVVLQLADLFTPPAGEAVTTEVDLVRAALLLAAIDNNELDLEIYQKQVD
;
A
#
# COMPACT_ATOMS: atom_id res chain seq x y z
N MET A 1 -89.51 12.02 -14.33
CA MET A 1 -88.68 11.06 -13.58
C MET A 1 -87.43 10.83 -14.39
N ILE A 2 -86.31 11.27 -13.84
CA ILE A 2 -84.97 11.38 -14.44
C ILE A 2 -84.28 10.02 -14.38
N LEU A 3 -83.47 9.65 -15.39
CA LEU A 3 -82.09 9.23 -15.17
C LEU A 3 -81.30 9.32 -16.49
N LEU A 4 -80.37 10.28 -16.52
CA LEU A 4 -79.35 10.47 -17.54
C LEU A 4 -78.09 9.78 -17.03
N THR A 5 -77.62 8.74 -17.71
CA THR A 5 -76.37 8.04 -17.35
C THR A 5 -75.20 8.78 -18.01
N VAL A 6 -74.41 9.49 -17.20
CA VAL A 6 -73.12 10.07 -17.61
C VAL A 6 -72.02 9.08 -17.26
N CYS A 7 -71.36 8.54 -18.28
CA CYS A 7 -70.09 7.82 -18.12
C CYS A 7 -68.97 8.86 -17.95
N LEU A 8 -68.41 8.95 -16.74
CA LEU A 8 -67.16 9.66 -16.48
C LEU A 8 -66.00 8.67 -16.64
N THR A 9 -65.32 8.72 -17.79
CA THR A 9 -63.97 8.16 -17.93
C THR A 9 -62.98 9.21 -17.44
N SER A 10 -62.50 9.05 -16.21
CA SER A 10 -61.39 9.81 -15.66
C SER A 10 -60.08 9.34 -16.31
N GLY A 11 -59.64 10.06 -17.35
CA GLY A 11 -58.27 9.98 -17.84
C GLY A 11 -57.33 10.64 -16.83
N LEU A 12 -56.50 9.84 -16.17
CA LEU A 12 -55.33 10.35 -15.46
C LEU A 12 -54.32 10.81 -16.52
N ALA A 13 -54.21 12.11 -16.76
CA ALA A 13 -53.11 12.66 -17.53
C ALA A 13 -51.84 12.54 -16.68
N LEU A 14 -50.95 11.60 -17.05
CA LEU A 14 -49.55 11.67 -16.65
C LEU A 14 -48.99 12.98 -17.19
N ALA A 15 -48.57 13.88 -16.31
CA ALA A 15 -47.82 15.05 -16.71
C ALA A 15 -46.54 14.57 -17.39
N ASP A 16 -46.42 14.85 -18.69
CA ASP A 16 -45.19 14.65 -19.44
C ASP A 16 -44.20 15.70 -18.91
N GLU A 17 -43.31 15.30 -17.99
CA GLU A 17 -42.19 16.15 -17.57
C GLU A 17 -41.25 16.30 -18.77
N THR A 18 -41.46 17.36 -19.54
CA THR A 18 -40.61 17.67 -20.69
C THR A 18 -39.16 17.87 -20.27
N ASP A 19 -38.25 17.14 -20.91
CA ASP A 19 -36.80 17.29 -20.79
C ASP A 19 -36.36 18.76 -20.90
N LEU A 20 -35.45 19.17 -20.02
CA LEU A 20 -34.85 20.50 -20.08
C LEU A 20 -33.89 20.59 -21.27
N THR A 21 -33.73 21.79 -21.84
CA THR A 21 -32.57 22.04 -22.70
C THR A 21 -31.29 22.00 -21.88
N VAL A 22 -30.14 21.74 -22.51
CA VAL A 22 -28.85 21.76 -21.82
C VAL A 22 -28.59 23.10 -21.14
N GLU A 23 -28.97 24.21 -21.77
CA GLU A 23 -28.84 25.56 -21.21
C GLU A 23 -29.64 25.73 -19.91
N GLN A 24 -30.90 25.26 -19.89
CA GLN A 24 -31.75 25.29 -18.70
C GLN A 24 -31.20 24.39 -17.59
N LEU A 25 -30.67 23.23 -17.98
CA LEU A 25 -30.06 22.27 -17.07
C LEU A 25 -28.81 22.87 -16.40
N VAL A 26 -28.00 23.61 -17.16
CA VAL A 26 -26.82 24.30 -16.63
C VAL A 26 -27.21 25.32 -15.57
N GLU A 27 -28.18 26.20 -15.86
CA GLU A 27 -28.65 27.19 -14.88
C GLU A 27 -29.20 26.54 -13.60
N ARG A 28 -29.86 25.39 -13.72
CA ARG A 28 -30.39 24.64 -12.58
C ARG A 28 -29.30 23.94 -11.75
N VAL A 29 -28.30 23.34 -12.40
CA VAL A 29 -27.34 22.45 -11.74
C VAL A 29 -26.11 23.20 -11.23
N LYS A 30 -25.60 24.16 -11.99
CA LYS A 30 -24.33 24.86 -11.72
C LYS A 30 -24.22 25.46 -10.31
N PRO A 31 -25.28 26.06 -9.71
CA PRO A 31 -25.20 26.58 -8.34
C PRO A 31 -24.88 25.51 -7.27
N SER A 32 -25.25 24.26 -7.55
CA SER A 32 -25.08 23.11 -6.63
C SER A 32 -23.76 22.36 -6.82
N VAL A 33 -22.97 22.72 -7.84
CA VAL A 33 -21.66 22.12 -8.11
C VAL A 33 -20.59 22.86 -7.32
N VAL A 34 -19.72 22.10 -6.66
CA VAL A 34 -18.65 22.64 -5.83
C VAL A 34 -17.29 22.18 -6.32
N VAL A 35 -16.27 22.95 -5.97
CA VAL A 35 -14.87 22.61 -6.20
C VAL A 35 -14.29 22.09 -4.89
N VAL A 36 -13.69 20.91 -4.92
CA VAL A 36 -13.05 20.29 -3.76
C VAL A 36 -11.54 20.40 -3.91
N THR A 37 -10.86 20.99 -2.95
CA THR A 37 -9.40 21.09 -2.92
C THR A 37 -8.84 20.48 -1.65
N PHE A 38 -7.64 19.93 -1.76
CA PHE A 38 -6.84 19.53 -0.60
C PHE A 38 -5.44 20.12 -0.67
N SER A 39 -4.91 20.48 0.50
CA SER A 39 -3.55 20.99 0.64
C SER A 39 -2.60 19.93 1.17
N GLY A 40 -1.32 20.08 0.83
CA GLY A 40 -0.22 19.42 1.50
C GLY A 40 -0.06 19.88 2.94
N ARG A 41 0.74 19.14 3.71
CA ARG A 41 1.08 19.52 5.09
C ARG A 41 1.89 20.82 5.15
N ASP A 42 2.53 21.20 4.05
CA ASP A 42 3.24 22.46 3.82
C ASP A 42 2.32 23.62 3.39
N GLY A 43 1.02 23.38 3.23
CA GLY A 43 0.03 24.38 2.83
C GLY A 43 -0.08 24.61 1.32
N GLY A 44 0.73 23.95 0.49
CA GLY A 44 0.59 24.00 -0.97
C GLY A 44 -0.68 23.29 -1.43
N GLN A 45 -1.41 23.83 -2.41
CA GLN A 45 -2.55 23.12 -3.01
C GLN A 45 -2.01 21.97 -3.86
N ILE A 46 -2.34 20.71 -3.51
CA ILE A 46 -1.78 19.53 -4.18
C ILE A 46 -2.77 18.91 -5.17
N GLY A 47 -4.08 19.06 -4.94
CA GLY A 47 -5.08 18.52 -5.84
C GLY A 47 -6.40 19.28 -5.84
N LEU A 48 -7.16 19.03 -6.91
CA LEU A 48 -8.41 19.66 -7.26
C LEU A 48 -9.35 18.58 -7.83
N GLY A 49 -10.59 18.57 -7.37
CA GLY A 49 -11.68 17.82 -7.97
C GLY A 49 -12.98 18.61 -7.87
N SER A 50 -14.07 17.93 -8.18
CA SER A 50 -15.43 18.45 -8.14
C SER A 50 -16.27 17.69 -7.13
N GLY A 51 -17.42 18.27 -6.80
CA GLY A 51 -18.44 17.66 -5.98
C GLY A 51 -19.79 18.31 -6.25
N PHE A 52 -20.82 17.88 -5.54
CA PHE A 52 -22.12 18.54 -5.57
C PHE A 52 -22.82 18.44 -4.23
N VAL A 53 -23.72 19.39 -3.99
CA VAL A 53 -24.47 19.52 -2.74
C VAL A 53 -25.63 18.51 -2.71
N LEU A 54 -25.67 17.72 -1.64
CA LEU A 54 -26.72 16.73 -1.34
C LEU A 54 -27.87 17.31 -0.53
N ASP A 55 -27.59 18.25 0.38
CA ASP A 55 -28.60 18.89 1.21
C ASP A 55 -28.30 20.38 1.48
N SER A 56 -29.31 21.09 1.99
CA SER A 56 -29.18 22.52 2.31
C SER A 56 -28.33 22.81 3.55
N GLU A 57 -27.93 21.78 4.31
CA GLU A 57 -27.20 21.87 5.58
C GLU A 57 -25.71 21.50 5.42
N GLY A 58 -25.19 21.48 4.18
CA GLY A 58 -23.76 21.39 3.92
C GLY A 58 -23.25 19.99 3.66
N LEU A 59 -24.09 19.00 3.32
CA LEU A 59 -23.62 17.71 2.80
C LEU A 59 -23.24 17.80 1.33
N ILE A 60 -22.07 17.24 1.00
CA ILE A 60 -21.46 17.33 -0.33
C ILE A 60 -20.95 15.94 -0.72
N ALA A 61 -21.32 15.47 -1.90
CA ALA A 61 -20.76 14.25 -2.48
C ALA A 61 -19.54 14.55 -3.37
N THR A 62 -18.56 13.66 -3.35
CA THR A 62 -17.38 13.67 -4.21
C THR A 62 -16.76 12.25 -4.26
N ASN A 63 -15.63 12.07 -4.92
CA ASN A 63 -14.87 10.81 -4.86
C ASN A 63 -13.91 10.77 -3.68
N LEU A 64 -13.62 9.56 -3.20
CA LEU A 64 -12.66 9.36 -2.12
C LEU A 64 -11.23 9.73 -2.54
N HIS A 65 -10.81 9.40 -3.76
CA HIS A 65 -9.48 9.76 -4.25
C HIS A 65 -9.29 11.27 -4.40
N VAL A 66 -10.37 12.05 -4.58
CA VAL A 66 -10.33 13.51 -4.68
C VAL A 66 -9.93 14.14 -3.35
N ILE A 67 -10.38 13.59 -2.22
CA ILE A 67 -10.08 14.16 -0.90
C ILE A 67 -8.75 13.68 -0.31
N GLY A 68 -8.21 12.57 -0.84
CA GLY A 68 -6.98 11.94 -0.36
C GLY A 68 -7.07 11.50 1.11
N GLU A 69 -6.03 10.87 1.64
CA GLU A 69 -5.98 10.52 3.07
C GLU A 69 -5.22 11.57 3.87
N ALA A 70 -5.74 11.91 5.06
CA ALA A 70 -5.08 12.69 6.10
C ALA A 70 -4.57 14.09 5.68
N ARG A 71 -5.42 14.83 4.96
CA ARG A 71 -5.12 16.19 4.47
C ARG A 71 -6.27 17.14 4.80
N PRO A 72 -6.00 18.44 4.97
CA PRO A 72 -7.05 19.46 5.05
C PRO A 72 -7.83 19.50 3.74
N ILE A 73 -9.16 19.61 3.84
CA ILE A 73 -10.06 19.65 2.70
C ILE A 73 -10.84 20.96 2.76
N MET A 74 -10.91 21.64 1.62
CA MET A 74 -11.70 22.84 1.42
C MET A 74 -12.72 22.60 0.32
N VAL A 75 -13.92 23.12 0.53
CA VAL A 75 -14.96 23.20 -0.49
C VAL A 75 -15.09 24.65 -0.92
N ARG A 76 -15.22 24.88 -2.21
CA ARG A 76 -15.61 26.18 -2.76
C ARG A 76 -16.90 26.06 -3.55
N THR A 77 -17.89 26.84 -3.17
CA THR A 77 -19.21 26.89 -3.82
C THR A 77 -19.16 27.74 -5.10
N PHE A 78 -20.22 27.62 -5.92
CA PHE A 78 -20.34 28.36 -7.19
C PHE A 78 -20.24 29.88 -7.02
N ASP A 79 -20.73 30.44 -5.90
CA ASP A 79 -20.63 31.87 -5.57
C ASP A 79 -19.22 32.28 -5.08
N GLY A 80 -18.24 31.37 -5.12
CA GLY A 80 -16.85 31.60 -4.76
C GLY A 80 -16.55 31.50 -3.26
N LYS A 81 -17.55 31.29 -2.40
CA LYS A 81 -17.31 31.13 -0.95
C LYS A 81 -16.56 29.83 -0.67
N LYS A 82 -15.64 29.89 0.30
CA LYS A 82 -14.81 28.76 0.71
C LYS A 82 -15.20 28.31 2.11
N TYR A 83 -15.42 27.01 2.27
CA TYR A 83 -15.76 26.39 3.53
C TYR A 83 -14.76 25.29 3.85
N PRO A 84 -14.13 25.31 5.04
CA PRO A 84 -13.40 24.15 5.51
C PRO A 84 -14.37 23.00 5.74
N VAL A 85 -13.97 21.80 5.34
CA VAL A 85 -14.67 20.58 5.74
C VAL A 85 -14.49 20.43 7.26
N VAL A 86 -15.57 20.08 7.96
CA VAL A 86 -15.56 19.86 9.42
C VAL A 86 -15.58 18.37 9.76
N GLU A 87 -16.13 17.56 8.87
CA GLU A 87 -16.28 16.13 9.03
C GLU A 87 -16.29 15.46 7.65
N VAL A 88 -15.56 14.34 7.53
CA VAL A 88 -15.80 13.39 6.45
C VAL A 88 -16.98 12.54 6.90
N HIS A 89 -18.17 12.87 6.41
CA HIS A 89 -19.44 12.33 6.91
C HIS A 89 -19.59 10.85 6.59
N ALA A 90 -19.18 10.44 5.39
CA ALA A 90 -19.09 9.03 5.05
C ALA A 90 -18.02 8.76 3.99
N THR A 91 -17.48 7.54 3.97
CA THR A 91 -16.61 7.05 2.89
C THR A 91 -16.92 5.61 2.53
N ASP A 92 -16.83 5.31 1.24
CA ASP A 92 -16.84 3.97 0.70
C ASP A 92 -15.59 3.80 -0.18
N ARG A 93 -14.68 2.94 0.27
CA ARG A 93 -13.42 2.65 -0.43
C ARG A 93 -13.65 1.78 -1.66
N THR A 94 -14.61 0.87 -1.60
CA THR A 94 -14.93 -0.05 -2.69
C THR A 94 -15.43 0.76 -3.88
N HIS A 95 -16.36 1.69 -3.66
CA HIS A 95 -16.97 2.48 -4.72
C HIS A 95 -16.27 3.83 -5.01
N ASP A 96 -15.19 4.16 -4.28
CA ASP A 96 -14.47 5.43 -4.39
C ASP A 96 -15.37 6.66 -4.18
N LEU A 97 -16.21 6.59 -3.14
CA LEU A 97 -17.17 7.64 -2.81
C LEU A 97 -16.86 8.27 -1.45
N ALA A 98 -17.13 9.56 -1.34
CA ALA A 98 -17.06 10.30 -0.09
C ALA A 98 -18.21 11.30 0.03
N ILE A 99 -18.73 11.44 1.24
CA ILE A 99 -19.64 12.51 1.63
C ILE A 99 -18.94 13.38 2.65
N LEU A 100 -18.88 14.68 2.38
CA LEU A 100 -18.27 15.70 3.22
C LEU A 100 -19.33 16.55 3.89
N ARG A 101 -19.01 17.09 5.06
CA ARG A 101 -19.82 18.08 5.75
C ARG A 101 -19.05 19.39 5.90
N VAL A 102 -19.70 20.50 5.55
CA VAL A 102 -19.22 21.86 5.77
C VAL A 102 -20.22 22.63 6.64
N ASP A 103 -19.75 23.65 7.36
CA ASP A 103 -20.63 24.54 8.12
C ASP A 103 -21.17 25.65 7.22
N ALA A 104 -22.16 25.29 6.38
CA ALA A 104 -22.84 26.19 5.46
C ALA A 104 -24.33 25.83 5.39
N LYS A 105 -25.19 26.84 5.31
CA LYS A 105 -26.65 26.67 5.27
C LYS A 105 -27.26 27.31 4.04
N GLY A 106 -28.40 26.77 3.60
CA GLY A 106 -29.13 27.26 2.44
C GLY A 106 -28.41 26.98 1.12
N LEU A 107 -27.57 25.94 1.06
CA LEU A 107 -26.93 25.53 -0.18
C LEU A 107 -27.98 24.96 -1.16
N PRO A 108 -27.90 25.31 -2.46
CA PRO A 108 -28.75 24.68 -3.47
C PRO A 108 -28.32 23.22 -3.64
N LYS A 109 -29.27 22.29 -3.54
CA LYS A 109 -29.02 20.84 -3.60
C LYS A 109 -29.47 20.25 -4.93
N LEU A 110 -28.86 19.13 -5.31
CA LEU A 110 -29.33 18.30 -6.41
C LEU A 110 -30.19 17.14 -5.90
N GLU A 111 -31.14 16.72 -6.72
CA GLU A 111 -31.93 15.51 -6.47
C GLU A 111 -31.17 14.29 -6.99
N LEU A 112 -31.17 13.20 -6.22
CA LEU A 112 -30.59 11.94 -6.64
C LEU A 112 -31.62 11.16 -7.45
N GLY A 113 -31.24 10.73 -8.65
CA GLY A 113 -32.02 9.85 -9.49
C GLY A 113 -31.88 8.39 -9.09
N ASP A 114 -32.16 7.50 -10.04
CA ASP A 114 -31.99 6.06 -9.92
C ASP A 114 -31.02 5.58 -11.00
N SER A 115 -29.80 5.20 -10.61
CA SER A 115 -28.78 4.74 -11.57
C SER A 115 -29.15 3.41 -12.23
N ASP A 116 -29.97 2.58 -11.58
CA ASP A 116 -30.37 1.27 -12.11
C ASP A 116 -31.42 1.41 -13.23
N ALA A 117 -32.07 2.57 -13.32
CA ALA A 117 -33.01 2.91 -14.38
C ALA A 117 -32.33 3.48 -15.64
N LEU A 118 -31.01 3.70 -15.62
CA LEU A 118 -30.27 4.23 -16.77
C LEU A 118 -30.29 3.24 -17.93
N ARG A 119 -30.50 3.77 -19.14
CA ARG A 119 -30.45 2.98 -20.38
C ARG A 119 -29.26 3.38 -21.23
N GLN A 120 -28.69 2.39 -21.91
CA GLN A 120 -27.69 2.66 -22.95
C GLN A 120 -28.27 3.60 -24.01
N GLY A 121 -27.49 4.60 -24.42
CA GLY A 121 -27.89 5.65 -25.35
C GLY A 121 -28.61 6.84 -24.70
N GLN A 122 -28.97 6.77 -23.41
CA GLN A 122 -29.62 7.87 -22.71
C GLN A 122 -28.69 9.10 -22.65
N SER A 123 -29.23 10.27 -23.00
CA SER A 123 -28.53 11.55 -22.91
C SER A 123 -28.28 11.94 -21.46
N VAL A 124 -27.07 12.40 -21.21
CA VAL A 124 -26.60 12.82 -19.88
C VAL A 124 -25.69 14.04 -20.01
N VAL A 125 -25.63 14.83 -18.95
CA VAL A 125 -24.75 15.99 -18.85
C VAL A 125 -23.88 15.87 -17.61
N ALA A 126 -22.59 16.08 -17.80
CA ALA A 126 -21.55 16.02 -16.79
C ALA A 126 -21.12 17.44 -16.42
N PHE A 127 -20.95 17.68 -15.12
CA PHE A 127 -20.50 18.96 -14.58
C PHE A 127 -19.20 18.78 -13.80
N GLY A 128 -18.25 19.70 -13.97
CA GLY A 128 -16.99 19.63 -13.25
C GLY A 128 -16.13 20.90 -13.36
N ASN A 129 -14.89 20.81 -12.90
CA ASN A 129 -13.91 21.89 -12.96
C ASN A 129 -12.58 21.38 -13.56
N PRO A 130 -12.54 21.08 -14.87
CA PRO A 130 -11.36 20.54 -15.52
C PRO A 130 -10.24 21.58 -15.56
N GLN A 131 -9.06 21.23 -15.03
CA GLN A 131 -7.85 22.09 -15.04
C GLN A 131 -8.04 23.52 -14.47
N GLY A 132 -9.02 23.74 -13.59
CA GLY A 132 -9.33 25.07 -13.05
C GLY A 132 -10.16 25.97 -13.98
N LEU A 133 -10.64 25.43 -15.12
CA LEU A 133 -11.68 26.05 -15.93
C LEU A 133 -13.03 25.87 -15.23
N GLU A 134 -13.35 26.84 -14.40
CA GLU A 134 -14.47 26.76 -13.46
C GLU A 134 -15.79 26.43 -14.15
N HIS A 135 -16.46 25.37 -13.66
CA HIS A 135 -17.83 25.00 -14.03
C HIS A 135 -18.03 24.60 -15.49
N SER A 136 -17.14 23.74 -16.00
CA SER A 136 -17.30 23.15 -17.33
C SER A 136 -18.48 22.19 -17.37
N VAL A 137 -19.11 22.16 -18.54
CA VAL A 137 -20.29 21.36 -18.83
C VAL A 137 -19.99 20.52 -20.06
N VAL A 138 -20.23 19.21 -19.97
CA VAL A 138 -19.97 18.27 -21.06
C VAL A 138 -21.22 17.41 -21.26
N GLN A 139 -21.75 17.40 -22.49
CA GLN A 139 -22.87 16.54 -22.86
C GLN A 139 -22.36 15.25 -23.50
N GLY A 140 -23.04 14.13 -23.24
CA GLY A 140 -22.88 12.91 -24.01
C GLY A 140 -23.96 11.88 -23.69
N VAL A 141 -23.59 10.61 -23.74
CA VAL A 141 -24.54 9.49 -23.58
C VAL A 141 -23.97 8.39 -22.71
N VAL A 142 -24.87 7.62 -22.09
CA VAL A 142 -24.53 6.35 -21.43
C VAL A 142 -24.14 5.33 -22.50
N SER A 143 -22.87 4.91 -22.52
CA SER A 143 -22.38 3.90 -23.46
C SER A 143 -22.62 2.47 -22.99
N GLY A 144 -22.84 2.28 -21.69
CA GLY A 144 -23.19 0.98 -21.11
C GLY A 144 -23.12 1.00 -19.59
N LEU A 145 -23.67 -0.05 -18.98
CA LEU A 145 -23.48 -0.36 -17.57
C LEU A 145 -22.48 -1.52 -17.49
N ARG A 146 -21.49 -1.43 -16.62
CA ARG A 146 -20.45 -2.43 -16.44
C ARG A 146 -20.51 -2.95 -15.01
N GLU A 147 -20.51 -4.26 -14.85
CA GLU A 147 -20.53 -4.89 -13.53
C GLU A 147 -19.13 -4.94 -12.90
N ASP A 148 -18.08 -4.96 -13.73
CA ASP A 148 -16.70 -5.04 -13.27
C ASP A 148 -15.78 -4.12 -14.09
N VAL A 149 -15.46 -2.96 -13.52
CA VAL A 149 -14.38 -2.06 -13.93
C VAL A 149 -13.56 -1.76 -12.69
N ASP A 150 -12.30 -2.22 -12.66
CA ASP A 150 -11.45 -2.19 -11.46
C ASP A 150 -12.08 -2.87 -10.23
N GLY A 151 -12.82 -3.98 -10.43
CA GLY A 151 -13.42 -4.77 -9.35
C GLY A 151 -14.75 -4.23 -8.82
N ARG A 152 -15.43 -3.34 -9.55
CA ARG A 152 -16.69 -2.71 -9.12
C ARG A 152 -17.61 -2.27 -10.26
N PRO A 153 -18.92 -2.08 -10.00
CA PRO A 153 -19.87 -1.63 -11.01
C PRO A 153 -19.63 -0.15 -11.38
N MET A 154 -19.75 0.18 -12.66
CA MET A 154 -19.61 1.55 -13.16
C MET A 154 -20.55 1.86 -14.33
N ILE A 155 -20.93 3.13 -14.43
CA ILE A 155 -21.60 3.68 -15.61
C ILE A 155 -20.53 4.08 -16.61
N GLN A 156 -20.54 3.47 -17.79
CA GLN A 156 -19.65 3.80 -18.89
C GLN A 156 -20.27 4.93 -19.74
N LEU A 157 -19.48 5.94 -20.08
CA LEU A 157 -19.90 7.17 -20.74
C LEU A 157 -19.09 7.45 -22.01
N ALA A 158 -19.74 7.98 -23.03
CA ALA A 158 -19.09 8.56 -24.20
C ALA A 158 -19.04 10.09 -24.04
N ILE A 159 -18.09 10.55 -23.23
CA ILE A 159 -17.80 11.98 -23.00
C ILE A 159 -16.29 12.19 -22.81
N PRO A 160 -15.75 13.35 -23.19
CA PRO A 160 -14.41 13.74 -22.78
C PRO A 160 -14.38 13.97 -21.26
N ILE A 161 -13.52 13.23 -20.56
CA ILE A 161 -13.23 13.43 -19.13
C ILE A 161 -11.79 13.90 -18.97
N GLU A 162 -11.60 14.98 -18.21
CA GLU A 162 -10.30 15.55 -17.88
C GLU A 162 -10.10 15.66 -16.36
N ARG A 163 -8.84 15.84 -15.93
CA ARG A 163 -8.53 16.06 -14.51
C ARG A 163 -9.30 17.25 -13.97
N GLY A 164 -9.99 17.07 -12.85
CA GLY A 164 -10.83 18.08 -12.20
C GLY A 164 -12.33 17.83 -12.37
N ASN A 165 -12.74 16.95 -13.29
CA ASN A 165 -14.13 16.48 -13.38
C ASN A 165 -14.48 15.45 -12.30
N SER A 166 -13.48 14.72 -11.77
CA SER A 166 -13.70 13.67 -10.78
C SER A 166 -14.46 14.20 -9.55
N GLY A 167 -15.50 13.47 -9.15
CA GLY A 167 -16.44 13.79 -8.10
C GLY A 167 -17.62 14.66 -8.53
N GLY A 168 -17.60 15.21 -9.75
CA GLY A 168 -18.69 16.01 -10.31
C GLY A 168 -19.92 15.18 -10.69
N PRO A 169 -21.13 15.78 -10.68
CA PRO A 169 -22.36 15.05 -10.96
C PRO A 169 -22.54 14.74 -12.45
N LEU A 170 -23.02 13.54 -12.72
CA LEU A 170 -23.61 13.12 -13.99
C LEU A 170 -25.13 13.18 -13.85
N VAL A 171 -25.81 14.03 -14.61
CA VAL A 171 -27.26 14.23 -14.52
C VAL A 171 -28.00 13.80 -15.78
N ASP A 172 -29.27 13.43 -15.62
CA ASP A 172 -30.22 13.28 -16.71
C ASP A 172 -30.74 14.65 -17.21
N MET A 173 -31.59 14.63 -18.24
CA MET A 173 -32.20 15.84 -18.80
C MET A 173 -33.28 16.48 -17.89
N GLN A 174 -33.59 15.86 -16.74
CA GLN A 174 -34.44 16.42 -15.70
C GLN A 174 -33.63 17.09 -14.58
N GLY A 175 -32.29 16.94 -14.57
CA GLY A 175 -31.40 17.49 -13.54
C GLY A 175 -31.22 16.60 -12.32
N ARG A 176 -31.60 15.32 -12.40
CA ARG A 176 -31.37 14.34 -11.34
C ARG A 176 -30.01 13.68 -11.53
N VAL A 177 -29.26 13.52 -10.45
CA VAL A 177 -27.92 12.92 -10.47
C VAL A 177 -28.04 11.41 -10.58
N HIS A 178 -27.39 10.80 -11.57
CA HIS A 178 -27.30 9.34 -11.73
C HIS A 178 -25.90 8.79 -11.48
N GLY A 179 -24.87 9.62 -11.38
CA GLY A 179 -23.55 9.15 -11.00
C GLY A 179 -22.55 10.25 -10.68
N LEU A 180 -21.34 9.84 -10.29
CA LEU A 180 -20.20 10.68 -9.97
C LEU A 180 -19.06 10.34 -10.91
N LEU A 181 -18.61 11.29 -11.71
CA LEU A 181 -17.49 11.09 -12.63
C LEU A 181 -16.25 10.65 -11.83
N THR A 182 -15.58 9.55 -12.21
CA THR A 182 -14.44 9.02 -11.45
C THR A 182 -13.18 8.95 -12.32
N LEU A 183 -13.20 8.14 -13.38
CA LEU A 183 -12.03 7.74 -14.14
C LEU A 183 -12.16 8.08 -15.63
N LYS A 184 -11.02 8.39 -16.24
CA LYS A 184 -10.84 8.40 -17.70
C LYS A 184 -10.30 7.04 -18.12
N SER A 185 -10.82 6.46 -19.19
CA SER A 185 -10.22 5.25 -19.78
C SER A 185 -8.78 5.54 -20.21
N GLN A 186 -7.84 4.68 -19.82
CA GLN A 186 -6.44 4.77 -20.25
C GLN A 186 -6.20 4.19 -21.65
N VAL A 187 -7.17 3.43 -22.17
CA VAL A 187 -7.04 2.67 -23.43
C VAL A 187 -7.80 3.34 -24.58
N THR A 188 -8.89 4.05 -24.28
CA THR A 188 -9.75 4.66 -25.31
C THR A 188 -9.99 6.12 -25.00
N GLU A 189 -9.49 7.00 -25.88
CA GLU A 189 -9.78 8.42 -25.82
C GLU A 189 -11.30 8.64 -25.99
N ASN A 190 -11.89 9.50 -25.14
CA ASN A 190 -13.34 9.82 -25.08
C ASN A 190 -14.25 8.78 -24.41
N LEU A 191 -13.68 7.80 -23.69
CA LEU A 191 -14.44 6.95 -22.79
C LEU A 191 -14.22 7.33 -21.32
N GLY A 192 -15.32 7.53 -20.62
CA GLY A 192 -15.34 7.92 -19.22
C GLY A 192 -16.13 6.94 -18.35
N TYR A 193 -15.89 6.99 -17.04
CA TYR A 193 -16.64 6.19 -16.08
C TYR A 193 -17.18 7.06 -14.94
N ALA A 194 -18.35 6.68 -14.45
CA ALA A 194 -18.96 7.26 -13.27
C ALA A 194 -19.37 6.17 -12.26
N ALA A 195 -19.17 6.45 -10.97
CA ALA A 195 -19.73 5.65 -9.90
C ALA A 195 -21.26 5.84 -9.84
N PRO A 196 -22.06 4.78 -9.74
CA PRO A 196 -23.51 4.87 -9.62
C PRO A 196 -23.98 5.71 -8.43
N VAL A 197 -25.00 6.56 -8.62
CA VAL A 197 -25.54 7.37 -7.51
C VAL A 197 -26.20 6.51 -6.43
N ASN A 198 -26.71 5.32 -6.79
CA ASN A 198 -27.37 4.45 -5.82
C ASN A 198 -26.43 4.01 -4.70
N ASP A 199 -25.12 3.92 -4.96
CA ASP A 199 -24.10 3.58 -3.96
C ASP A 199 -23.92 4.68 -2.90
N LEU A 200 -24.29 5.94 -3.20
CA LEU A 200 -24.31 7.03 -2.20
C LEU A 200 -25.49 6.92 -1.23
N LYS A 201 -26.62 6.35 -1.64
CA LYS A 201 -27.86 6.38 -0.85
C LYS A 201 -27.70 5.69 0.53
N PRO A 202 -27.08 4.49 0.63
CA PRO A 202 -26.79 3.88 1.92
C PRO A 202 -25.88 4.73 2.82
N MET A 203 -24.90 5.43 2.23
CA MET A 203 -23.96 6.30 2.96
C MET A 203 -24.66 7.50 3.61
N ILE A 204 -25.74 8.00 2.99
CA ILE A 204 -26.57 9.09 3.54
C ILE A 204 -27.42 8.57 4.72
N VAL A 205 -27.96 7.36 4.61
CA VAL A 205 -28.85 6.77 5.64
C VAL A 205 -28.04 6.23 6.83
N GLN A 206 -26.88 5.65 6.58
CA GLN A 206 -25.99 5.03 7.58
C GLN A 206 -24.54 5.54 7.41
N PRO A 207 -24.26 6.78 7.83
CA PRO A 207 -22.93 7.37 7.69
C PRO A 207 -21.91 6.78 8.67
N ASN A 208 -20.63 6.86 8.31
CA ASN A 208 -19.48 6.53 9.15
C ASN A 208 -18.60 7.77 9.42
N PRO A 209 -19.10 8.74 10.21
CA PRO A 209 -18.50 10.07 10.30
C PRO A 209 -17.13 10.06 10.97
N VAL A 210 -16.19 10.80 10.38
CA VAL A 210 -14.85 11.05 10.91
C VAL A 210 -14.65 12.57 11.02
N PRO A 211 -14.59 13.13 12.23
CA PRO A 211 -14.26 14.54 12.43
C PRO A 211 -12.90 14.88 11.80
N MET A 212 -12.74 16.08 11.25
CA MET A 212 -11.48 16.44 10.58
C MET A 212 -10.26 16.39 11.52
N SER A 213 -10.44 16.64 12.81
CA SER A 213 -9.37 16.45 13.80
C SER A 213 -8.84 15.02 13.85
N ARG A 214 -9.70 14.01 13.63
CA ARG A 214 -9.30 12.61 13.53
C ARG A 214 -8.83 12.27 12.12
N TRP A 215 -9.47 12.79 11.08
CA TRP A 215 -9.09 12.57 9.68
C TRP A 215 -7.63 12.96 9.42
N LEU A 216 -7.22 14.14 9.90
CA LEU A 216 -5.85 14.66 9.75
C LEU A 216 -4.79 13.78 10.44
N THR A 217 -5.20 12.98 11.42
CA THR A 217 -4.33 12.04 12.15
C THR A 217 -4.40 10.62 11.59
N ILE A 218 -5.20 10.36 10.56
CA ILE A 218 -5.23 9.03 9.93
C ILE A 218 -3.85 8.73 9.39
N GLY A 219 -3.32 7.57 9.76
CA GLY A 219 -2.00 7.16 9.32
C GLY A 219 -0.85 7.88 10.02
N THR A 220 -1.04 8.84 10.93
CA THR A 220 0.05 9.33 11.79
C THR A 220 0.27 8.38 12.96
N LEU A 221 1.47 8.36 13.54
CA LEU A 221 1.65 7.68 14.83
C LEU A 221 0.78 8.37 15.87
N ASN A 222 0.21 7.59 16.79
CA ASN A 222 -0.56 8.14 17.88
C ASN A 222 0.35 9.00 18.79
N PRO A 223 0.14 10.32 18.87
CA PRO A 223 1.00 11.21 19.65
C PRO A 223 0.92 10.96 21.17
N ARG A 224 -0.09 10.20 21.64
CA ARG A 224 -0.14 9.74 23.03
C ARG A 224 0.86 8.62 23.30
N LEU A 225 1.23 7.85 22.28
CA LEU A 225 2.15 6.71 22.39
C LEU A 225 3.56 7.06 21.93
N TRP A 226 3.69 8.00 20.99
CA TRP A 226 4.95 8.33 20.35
C TRP A 226 5.23 9.82 20.40
N ASP A 227 6.48 10.16 20.65
CA ASP A 227 7.03 11.48 20.43
C ASP A 227 7.61 11.55 19.01
N VAL A 228 6.84 12.17 18.11
CA VAL A 228 7.15 12.24 16.68
C VAL A 228 7.81 13.58 16.39
N ARG A 229 8.99 13.54 15.77
CA ARG A 229 9.67 14.75 15.29
C ARG A 229 9.21 15.10 13.88
N ASP A 230 9.12 16.39 13.58
CA ASP A 230 8.59 16.93 12.31
C ASP A 230 9.53 16.72 11.09
N ASP A 231 10.60 15.96 11.23
CA ASP A 231 11.64 15.83 10.21
C ASP A 231 11.36 14.76 9.16
N VAL A 232 10.57 13.72 9.49
CA VAL A 232 10.29 12.57 8.59
C VAL A 232 8.83 12.11 8.66
N GLN A 233 8.34 11.55 7.55
CA GLN A 233 7.00 10.95 7.50
C GLN A 233 6.96 9.59 8.20
N TRP A 234 6.74 9.63 9.52
CA TRP A 234 6.37 8.46 10.31
C TRP A 234 4.86 8.22 10.20
N ARG A 235 4.48 7.02 9.74
CA ARG A 235 3.08 6.63 9.54
C ARG A 235 2.72 5.35 10.27
N GLN A 236 1.47 5.18 10.69
CA GLN A 236 0.99 3.96 11.32
C GLN A 236 -0.27 3.41 10.61
N ARG A 237 -0.23 2.16 10.15
CA ARG A 237 -1.37 1.47 9.53
C ARG A 237 -1.38 0.00 9.92
N ALA A 238 -2.54 -0.49 10.36
CA ALA A 238 -2.77 -1.90 10.71
C ALA A 238 -1.69 -2.50 11.64
N GLY A 239 -1.34 -1.78 12.71
CA GLY A 239 -0.33 -2.22 13.69
C GLY A 239 1.13 -2.14 13.21
N ARG A 240 1.38 -1.64 11.99
CA ARG A 240 2.72 -1.38 11.46
C ARG A 240 3.03 0.11 11.48
N ILE A 241 4.28 0.44 11.78
CA ILE A 241 4.84 1.78 11.66
C ILE A 241 5.72 1.80 10.42
N PHE A 242 5.55 2.81 9.58
CA PHE A 242 6.30 3.03 8.35
C PHE A 242 7.14 4.29 8.54
N ALA A 243 8.40 4.23 8.10
CA ALA A 243 9.30 5.37 8.07
C ALA A 243 9.88 5.51 6.66
N ASP A 244 9.67 6.67 6.05
CA ASP A 244 10.07 6.99 4.67
C ASP A 244 10.52 8.46 4.59
N GLY A 245 11.48 8.74 3.71
CA GLY A 245 12.13 10.03 3.52
C GLY A 245 13.55 10.04 4.10
N GLN A 246 14.20 11.19 4.10
CA GLN A 246 15.54 11.37 4.69
C GLN A 246 15.43 12.24 5.94
N GLY A 247 16.01 11.77 7.06
CA GLY A 247 16.05 12.55 8.30
C GLY A 247 17.04 13.70 8.22
N ARG A 248 16.87 14.70 9.11
CA ARG A 248 17.76 15.86 9.17
C ARG A 248 19.05 15.61 9.97
N GLY A 249 19.09 14.54 10.77
CA GLY A 249 20.25 14.19 11.58
C GLY A 249 21.40 13.58 10.75
N PHE A 250 22.56 13.41 11.39
CA PHE A 250 23.72 12.81 10.77
C PHE A 250 23.42 11.46 10.10
N GLY A 251 23.96 11.28 8.89
CA GLY A 251 23.73 10.07 8.09
C GLY A 251 22.28 9.91 7.63
N GLY A 252 21.47 10.97 7.60
CA GLY A 252 20.04 10.92 7.31
C GLY A 252 19.19 10.37 8.46
N ARG A 253 19.72 10.43 9.69
CA ARG A 253 19.08 9.92 10.90
C ARG A 253 17.78 10.66 11.19
N THR A 254 16.75 9.89 11.53
CA THR A 254 15.52 10.32 12.21
C THR A 254 15.12 9.23 13.19
N PHE A 255 14.34 9.59 14.20
CA PHE A 255 13.80 8.64 15.16
C PHE A 255 12.50 9.13 15.77
N VAL A 256 11.74 8.19 16.33
CA VAL A 256 10.57 8.44 17.17
C VAL A 256 10.78 7.73 18.49
N LEU A 257 10.44 8.40 19.59
CA LEU A 257 10.58 7.85 20.94
C LEU A 257 9.22 7.42 21.46
N SER A 258 9.18 6.29 22.14
CA SER A 258 7.98 5.84 22.84
C SER A 258 7.77 6.70 24.08
N ARG A 259 6.51 7.07 24.33
CA ARG A 259 6.05 7.72 25.57
C ARG A 259 5.75 6.71 26.68
N GLN A 260 5.93 5.41 26.41
CA GLN A 260 5.82 4.38 27.43
C GLN A 260 6.89 4.59 28.50
N GLU A 261 6.49 4.45 29.77
CA GLU A 261 7.42 4.51 30.91
C GLU A 261 8.36 3.31 30.91
N MET A 262 9.65 3.55 31.13
CA MET A 262 10.66 2.49 31.18
C MET A 262 10.59 1.76 32.53
N PRO A 263 10.55 0.42 32.54
CA PRO A 263 10.62 -0.35 33.78
C PRO A 263 11.98 -0.18 34.49
N GLN A 264 12.01 -0.53 35.78
CA GLN A 264 13.28 -0.73 36.47
C GLN A 264 14.02 -1.93 35.87
N GLN A 265 15.35 -1.85 35.85
CA GLN A 265 16.19 -2.94 35.39
C GLN A 265 16.05 -4.18 36.29
N PRO A 266 16.08 -5.40 35.73
CA PRO A 266 16.28 -5.71 34.31
C PRO A 266 15.00 -5.61 33.48
N TYR A 267 15.13 -5.20 32.22
CA TYR A 267 14.03 -5.14 31.26
C TYR A 267 14.50 -5.38 29.82
N ASP A 268 13.55 -5.61 28.93
CA ASP A 268 13.78 -5.78 27.50
C ASP A 268 13.11 -4.65 26.70
N VAL A 269 13.73 -4.29 25.58
CA VAL A 269 13.14 -3.50 24.49
C VAL A 269 13.20 -4.35 23.22
N ALA A 270 12.09 -4.49 22.49
CA ALA A 270 12.09 -5.22 21.24
C ALA A 270 11.26 -4.55 20.15
N VAL A 271 11.60 -4.86 18.90
CA VAL A 271 10.80 -4.52 17.72
C VAL A 271 11.08 -5.53 16.60
N THR A 272 10.11 -5.75 15.72
CA THR A 272 10.37 -6.43 14.46
C THR A 272 10.49 -5.40 13.34
N VAL A 273 11.62 -5.38 12.64
CA VAL A 273 11.93 -4.42 11.57
C VAL A 273 12.13 -5.14 10.23
N ARG A 274 11.67 -4.51 9.15
CA ARG A 274 11.98 -4.88 7.76
C ARG A 274 12.41 -3.63 7.01
N MET A 275 13.37 -3.77 6.11
CA MET A 275 13.85 -2.69 5.24
C MET A 275 13.81 -3.17 3.80
N ASP A 276 13.50 -2.26 2.89
CA ASP A 276 13.41 -2.60 1.46
C ASP A 276 14.76 -2.47 0.74
N GLN A 277 15.72 -1.69 1.27
CA GLN A 277 17.05 -1.56 0.67
C GLN A 277 18.13 -2.35 1.45
N PRO A 278 19.00 -3.11 0.76
CA PRO A 278 20.04 -3.92 1.40
C PRO A 278 21.17 -3.09 2.04
N ASP A 279 21.40 -1.88 1.54
CA ASP A 279 22.36 -0.91 2.08
C ASP A 279 21.74 0.02 3.14
N GLY A 280 20.45 -0.15 3.45
CA GLY A 280 19.73 0.66 4.41
C GLY A 280 20.17 0.44 5.87
N ALA A 281 19.64 1.27 6.77
CA ALA A 281 19.73 1.06 8.21
C ALA A 281 18.50 1.57 8.95
N ALA A 282 17.93 0.72 9.80
CA ALA A 282 16.77 1.02 10.64
C ALA A 282 16.63 -0.01 11.75
N GLY A 283 16.21 0.41 12.93
CA GLY A 283 16.02 -0.50 14.05
C GLY A 283 15.69 0.22 15.34
N LEU A 284 16.27 -0.27 16.43
CA LEU A 284 15.82 0.02 17.78
C LEU A 284 16.72 1.06 18.46
N ILE A 285 16.09 1.96 19.21
CA ILE A 285 16.73 2.84 20.19
C ILE A 285 16.38 2.33 21.58
N PHE A 286 17.38 2.27 22.45
CA PHE A 286 17.23 2.01 23.88
C PHE A 286 18.09 3.03 24.64
N HIS A 287 17.55 3.64 25.69
CA HIS A 287 18.11 4.81 26.38
C HIS A 287 18.38 6.03 25.46
N ALA A 288 17.38 6.88 25.29
CA ALA A 288 17.49 8.19 24.64
C ALA A 288 17.11 9.32 25.60
N ASP A 289 17.84 10.43 25.57
CA ASP A 289 17.61 11.59 26.45
C ASP A 289 16.52 12.54 25.95
N GLY A 290 15.81 12.18 24.87
CA GLY A 290 14.87 13.05 24.18
C GLY A 290 15.53 14.05 23.23
N GLY A 291 16.86 14.18 23.26
CA GLY A 291 17.73 14.98 22.39
C GLY A 291 18.42 14.11 21.34
N GLU A 292 19.71 14.34 21.09
CA GLU A 292 20.48 13.62 20.06
C GLU A 292 21.29 12.44 20.61
N ARG A 293 21.24 12.22 21.94
CA ARG A 293 22.00 11.18 22.63
C ARG A 293 21.17 9.92 22.80
N HIS A 294 21.68 8.81 22.31
CA HIS A 294 21.02 7.51 22.48
C HIS A 294 21.92 6.33 22.12
N TYR A 295 21.57 5.13 22.59
CA TYR A 295 22.07 3.89 21.97
C TYR A 295 21.18 3.45 20.81
N GLY A 296 21.76 2.68 19.89
CA GLY A 296 21.05 2.11 18.76
C GLY A 296 21.52 0.70 18.43
N PHE A 297 20.58 -0.20 18.17
CA PHE A 297 20.84 -1.54 17.67
C PHE A 297 20.00 -1.81 16.42
N TYR A 298 20.65 -2.02 15.29
CA TYR A 298 19.99 -2.08 13.99
C TYR A 298 20.85 -2.78 12.93
N PRO A 299 20.22 -3.42 11.93
CA PRO A 299 20.92 -3.79 10.72
C PRO A 299 21.39 -2.56 9.93
N SER A 300 22.57 -2.66 9.32
CA SER A 300 23.16 -1.66 8.45
C SER A 300 24.02 -2.33 7.40
N SER A 301 23.71 -2.13 6.12
CA SER A 301 24.51 -2.65 5.00
C SER A 301 24.82 -4.15 5.10
N GLY A 302 23.79 -4.94 5.41
CA GLY A 302 23.90 -6.40 5.50
C GLY A 302 24.44 -6.96 6.83
N LYS A 303 24.92 -6.11 7.75
CA LYS A 303 25.44 -6.51 9.07
C LYS A 303 24.56 -5.97 10.18
N LEU A 304 24.71 -6.48 11.40
CA LEU A 304 24.14 -5.85 12.59
C LEU A 304 25.14 -4.91 13.22
N ARG A 305 24.65 -3.75 13.66
CA ARG A 305 25.45 -2.71 14.29
C ARG A 305 24.86 -2.33 15.64
N PHE A 306 25.74 -2.19 16.62
CA PHE A 306 25.45 -1.62 17.92
C PHE A 306 26.25 -0.31 18.08
N THR A 307 25.56 0.79 18.33
CA THR A 307 26.14 2.13 18.33
C THR A 307 25.70 2.95 19.53
N ARG A 308 26.53 3.93 19.90
CA ARG A 308 26.21 5.01 20.83
C ARG A 308 26.34 6.33 20.08
N PHE A 309 25.35 7.20 20.25
CA PHE A 309 25.39 8.58 19.81
C PHE A 309 25.45 9.47 21.04
N ASP A 310 26.51 10.26 21.14
CA ASP A 310 26.75 11.26 22.17
C ASP A 310 26.31 12.68 21.71
N GLY A 311 25.78 12.80 20.49
CA GLY A 311 25.42 14.07 19.86
C GLY A 311 24.88 13.93 18.43
N PRO A 312 24.82 15.05 17.67
CA PRO A 312 24.14 15.12 16.38
C PRO A 312 24.99 14.70 15.18
N ASP A 313 26.30 14.48 15.34
CA ASP A 313 27.27 14.42 14.25
C ASP A 313 28.17 13.18 14.27
N VAL A 314 29.06 13.09 13.27
CA VAL A 314 29.99 11.96 13.12
C VAL A 314 31.02 11.85 14.25
N TYR A 315 31.40 12.98 14.85
CA TYR A 315 32.41 13.02 15.93
C TYR A 315 31.84 12.56 17.26
N SER A 316 30.51 12.59 17.37
CA SER A 316 29.74 12.12 18.51
C SER A 316 29.06 10.77 18.23
N TRP A 317 29.59 10.00 17.28
CA TRP A 317 29.09 8.67 16.94
C TRP A 317 30.15 7.60 17.20
N THR A 318 29.82 6.63 18.04
CA THR A 318 30.68 5.48 18.37
C THR A 318 30.03 4.19 17.93
N VAL A 319 30.76 3.36 17.18
CA VAL A 319 30.36 1.98 16.87
C VAL A 319 30.94 1.06 17.93
N LEU A 320 30.07 0.51 18.78
CA LEU A 320 30.44 -0.40 19.86
C LEU A 320 30.59 -1.84 19.35
N GLY A 321 29.87 -2.20 18.30
CA GLY A 321 29.98 -3.50 17.64
C GLY A 321 29.42 -3.49 16.23
N GLU A 322 30.02 -4.30 15.35
CA GLU A 322 29.50 -4.61 14.02
C GLU A 322 29.81 -6.07 13.69
N LYS A 323 28.79 -6.84 13.26
CA LYS A 323 28.92 -8.27 13.02
C LYS A 323 27.96 -8.73 11.93
N GLU A 324 28.42 -9.60 11.04
CA GLU A 324 27.54 -10.37 10.15
C GLU A 324 27.02 -11.59 10.91
N VAL A 325 25.70 -11.79 10.86
CA VAL A 325 25.03 -12.83 11.65
C VAL A 325 24.14 -13.64 10.70
N ALA A 326 24.26 -14.97 10.74
CA ALA A 326 23.52 -15.86 9.85
C ALA A 326 22.00 -15.76 10.06
N THR A 327 21.56 -15.43 11.28
CA THR A 327 20.15 -15.24 11.59
C THR A 327 19.56 -13.95 11.03
N TYR A 328 20.36 -12.96 10.60
CA TYR A 328 19.83 -11.75 9.98
C TYR A 328 19.33 -12.03 8.55
N ARG A 329 18.06 -11.69 8.31
CA ARG A 329 17.34 -11.96 7.06
C ARG A 329 17.25 -10.68 6.24
N LYS A 330 18.06 -10.55 5.18
CA LYS A 330 18.01 -9.38 4.27
C LYS A 330 16.61 -9.24 3.68
N GLU A 331 16.14 -7.99 3.62
CA GLU A 331 14.85 -7.59 3.02
C GLU A 331 13.59 -8.21 3.65
N ASP A 332 13.73 -8.86 4.81
CA ASP A 332 12.64 -9.46 5.56
C ASP A 332 12.54 -8.92 6.99
N TRP A 333 11.48 -9.35 7.69
CA TRP A 333 11.26 -9.14 9.10
C TRP A 333 12.35 -9.79 9.95
N ASN A 334 12.98 -8.96 10.79
CA ASN A 334 13.94 -9.34 11.80
C ASN A 334 13.48 -8.83 13.15
N ARG A 335 13.40 -9.71 14.14
CA ARG A 335 13.17 -9.37 15.53
C ARG A 335 14.48 -8.86 16.13
N LEU A 336 14.51 -7.62 16.57
CA LEU A 336 15.59 -7.04 17.36
C LEU A 336 15.12 -6.97 18.80
N ARG A 337 15.95 -7.41 19.75
CA ARG A 337 15.70 -7.29 21.18
C ARG A 337 16.97 -6.84 21.88
N VAL A 338 16.84 -5.98 22.87
CA VAL A 338 17.93 -5.57 23.75
C VAL A 338 17.51 -5.83 25.18
N HIS A 339 18.28 -6.66 25.87
CA HIS A 339 18.17 -6.87 27.30
C HIS A 339 19.05 -5.85 28.03
N VAL A 340 18.45 -5.14 28.96
CA VAL A 340 19.10 -4.11 29.77
C VAL A 340 19.10 -4.59 31.22
N ALA A 341 20.29 -4.81 31.75
CA ALA A 341 20.54 -5.18 33.15
C ALA A 341 21.64 -4.29 33.75
N ASP A 342 21.83 -4.40 35.06
CA ASP A 342 22.87 -3.65 35.75
C ASP A 342 24.26 -4.04 35.21
N GLY A 343 25.00 -3.03 34.71
CA GLY A 343 26.34 -3.21 34.12
C GLY A 343 26.41 -3.99 32.80
N LEU A 344 25.29 -4.46 32.23
CA LEU A 344 25.28 -5.25 31.00
C LEU A 344 24.13 -4.92 30.03
N PHE A 345 24.47 -4.71 28.76
CA PHE A 345 23.56 -4.77 27.63
C PHE A 345 23.79 -6.04 26.82
N GLN A 346 22.70 -6.70 26.41
CA GLN A 346 22.75 -7.85 25.50
C GLN A 346 21.81 -7.60 24.31
N CYS A 347 22.36 -7.63 23.09
CA CYS A 347 21.61 -7.39 21.85
C CYS A 347 21.36 -8.70 21.12
N PHE A 348 20.11 -8.96 20.76
CA PHE A 348 19.66 -10.19 20.10
C PHE A 348 19.02 -9.90 18.75
N CYS A 349 19.34 -10.71 17.74
CA CYS A 349 18.64 -10.71 16.46
C CYS A 349 18.05 -12.09 16.21
N ASN A 350 16.74 -12.14 16.01
CA ASN A 350 16.00 -13.40 15.81
C ASN A 350 16.36 -14.44 16.90
N GLU A 351 16.43 -13.97 18.15
CA GLU A 351 16.79 -14.70 19.38
C GLU A 351 18.25 -15.17 19.50
N GLU A 352 19.10 -14.95 18.49
CA GLU A 352 20.54 -15.16 18.63
C GLU A 352 21.18 -13.97 19.34
N LEU A 353 22.00 -14.24 20.37
CA LEU A 353 22.82 -13.23 21.02
C LEU A 353 23.92 -12.74 20.07
N VAL A 354 23.94 -11.44 19.79
CA VAL A 354 24.86 -10.82 18.84
C VAL A 354 25.97 -10.04 19.52
N PHE A 355 25.61 -9.21 20.50
CA PHE A 355 26.54 -8.34 21.23
C PHE A 355 26.26 -8.39 22.72
N GLU A 356 27.34 -8.29 23.50
CA GLU A 356 27.32 -7.98 24.92
C GLU A 356 28.19 -6.75 25.16
N SER A 357 27.76 -5.84 26.03
CA SER A 357 28.51 -4.63 26.31
C SER A 357 28.31 -4.14 27.73
N SER A 358 29.40 -3.66 28.33
CA SER A 358 29.40 -2.95 29.61
C SER A 358 29.48 -1.42 29.44
N ASP A 359 29.31 -0.90 28.20
CA ASP A 359 29.31 0.54 27.94
C ASP A 359 28.01 1.15 28.50
N MET A 360 28.10 1.75 29.68
CA MET A 360 26.96 2.24 30.47
C MET A 360 26.91 3.77 30.57
N GLN A 361 27.29 4.48 29.50
CA GLN A 361 27.29 5.96 29.53
C GLN A 361 25.90 6.57 29.74
N PHE A 362 24.85 5.88 29.29
CA PHE A 362 23.46 6.25 29.51
C PHE A 362 22.71 5.03 30.04
N THR A 363 22.10 5.17 31.22
CA THR A 363 21.39 4.10 31.93
C THR A 363 19.89 4.37 32.09
N GLU A 364 19.46 5.56 31.65
CA GLU A 364 18.08 6.04 31.73
C GLU A 364 17.69 6.72 30.41
N GLY A 365 16.40 6.96 30.22
CA GLY A 365 15.87 7.63 29.04
C GLY A 365 14.69 6.88 28.43
N GLN A 366 14.39 7.16 27.17
CA GLN A 366 13.29 6.54 26.42
C GLN A 366 13.80 5.47 25.45
N ALA A 367 12.93 4.53 25.09
CA ALA A 367 13.16 3.61 23.97
C ALA A 367 12.41 4.10 22.72
N GLY A 368 12.81 3.65 21.55
CA GLY A 368 12.21 4.13 20.31
C GLY A 368 12.67 3.39 19.05
N LEU A 369 12.40 4.01 17.92
CA LEU A 369 12.71 3.49 16.59
C LEU A 369 13.56 4.52 15.84
N ALA A 370 14.58 4.06 15.13
CA ALA A 370 15.43 4.89 14.29
C ALA A 370 15.48 4.37 12.86
N LYS A 371 15.69 5.29 11.93
CA LYS A 371 16.21 4.96 10.59
C LYS A 371 17.25 5.97 10.16
N PHE A 372 18.03 5.58 9.16
CA PHE A 372 19.12 6.37 8.62
C PHE A 372 18.99 6.43 7.09
N ARG A 373 19.77 7.30 6.46
CA ARG A 373 19.89 7.43 5.00
C ARG A 373 18.51 7.63 4.33
N HIS A 374 18.37 7.14 3.11
CA HIS A 374 17.12 7.07 2.35
C HIS A 374 16.37 5.76 2.61
N THR A 375 16.54 5.17 3.80
CA THR A 375 15.98 3.86 4.08
C THR A 375 14.46 3.91 4.21
N THR A 376 13.78 3.04 3.48
CA THR A 376 12.36 2.76 3.70
C THR A 376 12.25 1.59 4.65
N ALA A 377 11.65 1.83 5.82
CA ALA A 377 11.59 0.84 6.89
C ALA A 377 10.16 0.65 7.39
N GLN A 378 9.86 -0.59 7.77
CA GLN A 378 8.62 -1.00 8.40
C GLN A 378 8.93 -1.62 9.76
N PHE A 379 8.15 -1.26 10.77
CA PHE A 379 8.28 -1.76 12.13
C PHE A 379 6.94 -2.32 12.61
N LYS A 380 6.97 -3.34 13.46
CA LYS A 380 5.79 -3.88 14.16
C LYS A 380 6.21 -4.51 15.49
N GLY A 381 5.24 -4.65 16.39
CA GLY A 381 5.48 -5.32 17.68
C GLY A 381 6.58 -4.64 18.51
N PHE A 382 6.52 -3.31 18.60
CA PHE A 382 7.39 -2.59 19.54
C PHE A 382 6.92 -2.87 20.97
N GLU A 383 7.83 -3.31 21.82
CA GLU A 383 7.54 -3.74 23.20
C GLU A 383 8.64 -3.25 24.14
N VAL A 384 8.24 -2.80 25.33
CA VAL A 384 9.12 -2.52 26.46
C VAL A 384 8.52 -3.19 27.69
N GLY A 385 9.32 -3.94 28.44
CA GLY A 385 8.83 -4.61 29.66
C GLY A 385 9.85 -5.51 30.33
N THR A 386 9.57 -5.92 31.58
CA THR A 386 10.38 -6.92 32.31
C THR A 386 10.26 -8.33 31.72
N LYS A 387 9.21 -8.57 30.93
CA LYS A 387 8.98 -9.77 30.13
C LYS A 387 8.48 -9.32 28.76
N VAL A 388 9.38 -9.23 27.80
CA VAL A 388 9.01 -9.03 26.40
C VAL A 388 8.84 -10.41 25.76
N GLY A 389 7.83 -10.57 24.91
CA GLY A 389 7.49 -11.87 24.32
C GLY A 389 8.65 -12.45 23.52
N VAL A 390 9.40 -13.36 24.12
CA VAL A 390 10.33 -14.25 23.42
C VAL A 390 9.44 -15.28 22.71
N ASN A 391 9.00 -14.95 21.50
CA ASN A 391 8.26 -15.90 20.66
C ASN A 391 9.23 -16.93 20.05
N SER A 392 10.08 -17.55 20.89
CA SER A 392 10.89 -18.69 20.49
C SER A 392 10.06 -19.94 20.68
N LEU A 393 9.83 -20.68 19.59
CA LEU A 393 9.40 -22.07 19.70
C LEU A 393 10.50 -22.84 20.44
N SER A 394 10.09 -23.78 21.30
CA SER A 394 11.06 -24.75 21.85
C SER A 394 11.70 -25.51 20.67
N PRO A 395 12.97 -25.95 20.77
CA PRO A 395 13.61 -26.75 19.74
C PRO A 395 12.74 -27.94 19.31
N GLU A 396 12.07 -28.58 20.27
CA GLU A 396 11.18 -29.71 20.05
C GLU A 396 9.93 -29.32 19.24
N THR A 397 9.30 -28.19 19.57
CA THR A 397 8.14 -27.69 18.82
C THR A 397 8.53 -27.25 17.40
N ARG A 398 9.72 -26.65 17.23
CA ARG A 398 10.22 -26.26 15.91
C ARG A 398 10.45 -27.49 15.05
N GLU A 399 11.15 -28.50 15.57
CA GLU A 399 11.42 -29.73 14.83
C GLU A 399 10.13 -30.47 14.47
N ALA A 400 9.16 -30.56 15.39
CA ALA A 400 7.86 -31.15 15.12
C ALA A 400 7.09 -30.41 14.00
N LEU A 401 7.10 -29.07 14.02
CA LEU A 401 6.46 -28.28 12.97
C LEU A 401 7.19 -28.41 11.63
N GLU A 402 8.52 -28.43 11.63
CA GLU A 402 9.31 -28.64 10.41
C GLU A 402 8.98 -30.00 9.78
N GLN A 403 8.90 -31.07 10.58
CA GLN A 403 8.50 -32.39 10.10
C GLN A 403 7.09 -32.39 9.50
N LEU A 404 6.13 -31.69 10.10
CA LEU A 404 4.75 -31.60 9.58
C LEU A 404 4.67 -30.94 8.20
N VAL A 405 5.61 -30.05 7.87
CA VAL A 405 5.53 -29.19 6.66
C VAL A 405 6.52 -29.59 5.57
N VAL A 406 7.35 -30.61 5.81
CA VAL A 406 8.35 -31.11 4.84
C VAL A 406 7.70 -31.71 3.59
N GLU A 407 6.53 -32.34 3.72
CA GLU A 407 5.84 -33.07 2.64
C GLU A 407 4.58 -32.37 2.13
N ILE A 408 4.53 -31.03 2.12
CA ILE A 408 3.41 -30.33 1.49
C ILE A 408 3.44 -30.63 -0.03
N PRO A 409 2.36 -31.22 -0.60
CA PRO A 409 2.32 -31.53 -2.03
C PRO A 409 2.46 -30.25 -2.88
N VAL A 410 3.33 -30.27 -3.89
CA VAL A 410 3.56 -29.10 -4.76
C VAL A 410 2.41 -28.88 -5.75
N ASP A 411 1.65 -29.95 -6.07
CA ASP A 411 0.60 -29.99 -7.08
C ASP A 411 -0.83 -29.80 -6.52
N LYS A 412 -1.00 -29.71 -5.19
CA LYS A 412 -2.31 -29.67 -4.53
C LYS A 412 -2.34 -28.64 -3.42
N SER A 413 -3.55 -28.17 -3.10
CA SER A 413 -3.75 -27.34 -1.90
C SER A 413 -3.43 -28.15 -0.64
N PRO A 414 -2.87 -27.51 0.42
CA PRO A 414 -2.63 -28.16 1.70
C PRO A 414 -3.95 -28.73 2.27
N PRO A 415 -3.95 -29.94 2.84
CA PRO A 415 -5.14 -30.51 3.46
C PRO A 415 -5.54 -29.74 4.73
N ASP A 416 -6.84 -29.55 4.94
CA ASP A 416 -7.36 -28.79 6.10
C ASP A 416 -6.87 -29.36 7.45
N GLU A 417 -6.71 -30.68 7.56
CA GLU A 417 -6.20 -31.35 8.76
C GLU A 417 -4.78 -30.90 9.15
N LEU A 418 -3.96 -30.50 8.18
CA LEU A 418 -2.61 -29.98 8.44
C LEU A 418 -2.66 -28.65 9.19
N VAL A 419 -3.69 -27.81 8.93
CA VAL A 419 -3.87 -26.54 9.64
C VAL A 419 -4.13 -26.80 11.13
N ASP A 420 -4.99 -27.77 11.44
CA ASP A 420 -5.29 -28.16 12.82
C ASP A 420 -4.06 -28.74 13.53
N GLN A 421 -3.28 -29.59 12.85
CA GLN A 421 -2.04 -30.16 13.39
C GLN A 421 -0.99 -29.09 13.69
N VAL A 422 -0.84 -28.10 12.81
CA VAL A 422 0.07 -26.96 13.02
C VAL A 422 -0.37 -26.09 14.20
N LEU A 423 -1.66 -25.79 14.31
CA LEU A 423 -2.23 -25.02 15.43
C LEU A 423 -2.18 -25.76 16.77
N ALA A 424 -2.17 -27.10 16.75
CA ALA A 424 -1.98 -27.91 17.96
C ALA A 424 -0.56 -27.81 18.53
N GLN A 425 0.45 -27.52 17.69
CA GLN A 425 1.84 -27.42 18.11
C GLN A 425 2.24 -26.00 18.53
N ALA A 426 1.65 -24.97 17.92
CA ALA A 426 2.07 -23.59 18.16
C ALA A 426 0.95 -22.58 17.95
N THR A 427 1.12 -21.40 18.54
CA THR A 427 0.22 -20.26 18.26
C THR A 427 0.24 -19.92 16.78
N SER A 428 -0.87 -19.38 16.26
CA SER A 428 -1.00 -18.98 14.85
C SER A 428 0.12 -18.03 14.41
N GLN A 429 0.60 -17.15 15.29
CA GLN A 429 1.68 -16.22 15.02
C GLN A 429 3.04 -16.92 14.86
N THR A 430 3.40 -17.81 15.78
CA THR A 430 4.67 -18.55 15.74
C THR A 430 4.70 -19.60 14.63
N ALA A 431 3.58 -20.32 14.43
CA ALA A 431 3.41 -21.26 13.32
C ALA A 431 3.53 -20.54 11.97
N GLY A 432 2.83 -19.42 11.81
CA GLY A 432 2.90 -18.61 10.60
C GLY A 432 4.33 -18.16 10.28
N SER A 433 5.06 -17.64 11.27
CA SER A 433 6.46 -17.23 11.09
C SER A 433 7.38 -18.37 10.60
N LEU A 434 7.23 -19.57 11.16
CA LEU A 434 8.03 -20.73 10.77
C LEU A 434 7.68 -21.21 9.35
N LEU A 435 6.40 -21.24 8.99
CA LEU A 435 5.95 -21.60 7.65
C LEU A 435 6.53 -20.67 6.57
N HIS A 436 6.51 -19.36 6.82
CA HIS A 436 7.11 -18.38 5.90
C HIS A 436 8.63 -18.54 5.80
N GLU A 437 9.30 -18.87 6.91
CA GLU A 437 10.73 -19.16 6.91
C GLU A 437 11.06 -20.40 6.06
N ARG A 438 10.28 -21.47 6.22
CA ARG A 438 10.45 -22.70 5.41
C ARG A 438 10.18 -22.46 3.94
N ALA A 439 9.12 -21.73 3.60
CA ALA A 439 8.82 -21.37 2.21
C ALA A 439 9.99 -20.63 1.56
N ARG A 440 10.61 -19.69 2.29
CA ARG A 440 11.79 -18.98 1.78
C ARG A 440 13.01 -19.88 1.61
N GLN A 441 13.27 -20.79 2.55
CA GLN A 441 14.39 -21.74 2.40
C GLN A 441 14.22 -22.57 1.12
N LEU A 442 12.99 -22.98 0.81
CA LEU A 442 12.67 -23.71 -0.43
C LEU A 442 12.88 -22.83 -1.67
N GLU A 443 12.47 -21.56 -1.65
CA GLU A 443 12.75 -20.61 -2.74
C GLU A 443 14.26 -20.41 -2.97
N GLN A 444 15.03 -20.24 -1.90
CA GLN A 444 16.49 -20.11 -1.97
C GLN A 444 17.14 -21.39 -2.49
N GLN A 445 16.68 -22.55 -2.01
CA GLN A 445 17.15 -23.85 -2.49
C GLN A 445 16.83 -24.02 -3.99
N ALA A 446 15.66 -23.60 -4.44
CA ALA A 446 15.30 -23.62 -5.86
C ALA A 446 16.25 -22.74 -6.70
N VAL A 447 16.62 -21.54 -6.21
CA VAL A 447 17.63 -20.69 -6.85
C VAL A 447 18.98 -21.42 -6.93
N ARG A 448 19.46 -22.01 -5.83
CA ARG A 448 20.74 -22.76 -5.81
C ARG A 448 20.74 -23.97 -6.73
N LEU A 449 19.62 -24.69 -6.82
CA LEU A 449 19.49 -25.82 -7.75
C LEU A 449 19.55 -25.37 -9.21
N ARG A 450 18.97 -24.22 -9.55
CA ARG A 450 19.10 -23.64 -10.91
C ARG A 450 20.53 -23.23 -11.22
N GLU A 451 21.22 -22.58 -10.27
CA GLU A 451 22.64 -22.22 -10.42
C GLU A 451 23.51 -23.48 -10.61
N LEU A 452 23.26 -24.54 -9.83
CA LEU A 452 23.98 -25.81 -9.98
C LEU A 452 23.69 -26.47 -11.32
N ALA A 453 22.44 -26.47 -11.79
CA ALA A 453 22.08 -27.02 -13.09
C ALA A 453 22.81 -26.31 -14.23
N GLN A 454 22.89 -24.97 -14.18
CA GLN A 454 23.67 -24.17 -15.13
C GLN A 454 25.15 -24.52 -15.10
N ALA A 455 25.74 -24.65 -13.90
CA ALA A 455 27.15 -25.00 -13.76
C ALA A 455 27.47 -26.41 -14.30
N VAL A 456 26.61 -27.40 -14.00
CA VAL A 456 26.74 -28.77 -14.52
C VAL A 456 26.66 -28.79 -16.04
N GLN A 457 25.75 -28.01 -16.62
CA GLN A 457 25.61 -27.93 -18.07
C GLN A 457 26.82 -27.27 -18.73
N ALA A 458 27.31 -26.15 -18.18
CA ALA A 458 28.50 -25.49 -18.69
C ALA A 458 29.71 -26.43 -18.67
N GLU A 459 29.93 -27.16 -17.57
CA GLU A 459 31.02 -28.14 -17.47
C GLU A 459 30.85 -29.29 -18.47
N SER A 460 29.63 -29.81 -18.63
CA SER A 460 29.32 -30.84 -19.64
C SER A 460 29.62 -30.35 -21.06
N VAL A 461 29.30 -29.10 -21.40
CA VAL A 461 29.62 -28.51 -22.70
C VAL A 461 31.13 -28.39 -22.90
N VAL A 462 31.88 -27.94 -21.88
CA VAL A 462 33.33 -27.83 -21.95
C VAL A 462 33.97 -29.20 -22.21
N LEU A 463 33.50 -30.25 -21.53
CA LEU A 463 33.96 -31.62 -21.76
C LEU A 463 33.65 -32.09 -23.19
N GLN A 464 32.44 -31.84 -23.70
CA GLN A 464 32.06 -32.22 -25.07
C GLN A 464 32.86 -31.46 -26.14
N LEU A 465 33.16 -30.19 -25.90
CA LEU A 465 34.06 -29.41 -26.76
C LEU A 465 35.47 -29.99 -26.72
N ALA A 466 36.00 -30.31 -25.55
CA ALA A 466 37.34 -30.91 -25.42
C ALA A 466 37.46 -32.24 -26.19
N ASP A 467 36.45 -33.11 -26.10
CA ASP A 467 36.39 -34.36 -26.86
C ASP A 467 36.36 -34.10 -28.37
N LEU A 468 35.59 -33.12 -28.84
CA LEU A 468 35.48 -32.77 -30.26
C LEU A 468 36.81 -32.28 -30.88
N PHE A 469 37.69 -31.69 -30.06
CA PHE A 469 39.02 -31.24 -30.48
C PHE A 469 40.13 -32.25 -30.18
N THR A 470 39.82 -33.40 -29.57
CA THR A 470 40.81 -34.43 -29.23
C THR A 470 40.84 -35.53 -30.30
N PRO A 471 41.96 -35.71 -31.04
CA PRO A 471 42.05 -36.76 -32.05
C PRO A 471 42.08 -38.16 -31.42
N PRO A 472 41.62 -39.21 -32.14
CA PRO A 472 41.73 -40.59 -31.67
C PRO A 472 43.19 -40.98 -31.39
N ALA A 473 43.40 -41.81 -30.37
CA ALA A 473 44.74 -42.23 -29.97
C ALA A 473 45.48 -42.94 -31.12
N GLY A 474 46.54 -42.30 -31.63
CA GLY A 474 47.42 -42.85 -32.67
C GLY A 474 47.23 -42.29 -34.07
N GLU A 475 46.29 -41.35 -34.29
CA GLU A 475 46.11 -40.67 -35.58
C GLU A 475 46.80 -39.30 -35.62
N ALA A 476 47.32 -38.91 -36.80
CA ALA A 476 47.84 -37.57 -37.03
C ALA A 476 46.69 -36.56 -37.05
N VAL A 477 46.95 -35.31 -36.66
CA VAL A 477 45.99 -34.20 -36.61
C VAL A 477 45.52 -33.84 -38.03
N THR A 478 44.60 -34.62 -38.59
CA THR A 478 43.95 -34.37 -39.89
C THR A 478 42.43 -34.51 -39.81
N THR A 479 41.86 -34.61 -38.61
CA THR A 479 40.41 -34.76 -38.41
C THR A 479 39.71 -33.44 -38.73
N GLU A 480 38.80 -33.45 -39.72
CA GLU A 480 37.86 -32.35 -39.96
C GLU A 480 37.01 -32.17 -38.69
N VAL A 481 37.19 -31.04 -38.01
CA VAL A 481 36.42 -30.68 -36.82
C VAL A 481 35.04 -30.21 -37.24
N ASP A 482 34.00 -30.78 -36.64
CA ASP A 482 32.61 -30.33 -36.84
C ASP A 482 32.39 -28.97 -36.15
N LEU A 483 32.67 -27.91 -36.89
CA LEU A 483 32.54 -26.53 -36.44
C LEU A 483 31.09 -26.13 -36.16
N VAL A 484 30.12 -26.78 -36.83
CA VAL A 484 28.69 -26.53 -36.60
C VAL A 484 28.32 -27.04 -35.21
N ARG A 485 28.72 -28.26 -34.87
CA ARG A 485 28.51 -28.81 -33.53
C ARG A 485 29.23 -28.03 -32.45
N ALA A 486 30.46 -27.58 -32.70
CA ALA A 486 31.19 -26.72 -31.76
C ALA A 486 30.46 -25.40 -31.49
N ALA A 487 29.92 -24.75 -32.53
CA ALA A 487 29.16 -23.52 -32.40
C ALA A 487 27.84 -23.72 -31.63
N LEU A 488 27.14 -24.82 -31.91
CA LEU A 488 25.90 -25.18 -31.20
C LEU A 488 26.17 -25.47 -29.71
N LEU A 489 27.26 -26.19 -29.40
CA LEU A 489 27.69 -26.45 -28.02
C LEU A 489 27.97 -25.14 -27.27
N LEU A 490 28.69 -24.19 -27.88
CA LEU A 490 28.93 -22.87 -27.29
C LEU A 490 27.61 -22.10 -27.07
N ALA A 491 26.69 -22.13 -28.02
CA ALA A 491 25.38 -21.49 -27.88
C ALA A 491 24.54 -22.11 -26.73
N ALA A 492 24.71 -23.40 -26.45
CA ALA A 492 24.03 -24.08 -25.35
C ALA A 492 24.53 -23.67 -23.94
N ILE A 493 25.66 -22.96 -23.84
CA ILE A 493 26.11 -22.34 -22.58
C ILE A 493 25.21 -21.16 -22.21
N ASP A 494 24.83 -20.37 -23.21
CA ASP A 494 24.00 -19.18 -23.04
C ASP A 494 22.50 -19.48 -23.08
N ASN A 495 22.10 -20.58 -23.73
CA ASN A 495 20.71 -21.02 -23.84
C ASN A 495 20.56 -22.51 -23.52
N ASN A 496 20.12 -22.81 -22.30
CA ASN A 496 20.03 -24.17 -21.80
C ASN A 496 18.87 -25.00 -22.38
N GLU A 497 17.92 -24.37 -23.05
CA GLU A 497 16.78 -25.05 -23.69
C GLU A 497 17.07 -25.47 -25.15
N LEU A 498 18.29 -25.24 -25.63
CA LEU A 498 18.68 -25.48 -27.01
C LEU A 498 18.85 -26.98 -27.28
N ASP A 499 17.97 -27.55 -28.12
CA ASP A 499 18.07 -28.95 -28.57
C ASP A 499 19.10 -29.09 -29.70
N LEU A 500 20.33 -29.42 -29.31
CA LEU A 500 21.47 -29.56 -30.21
C LEU A 500 21.21 -30.53 -31.36
N GLU A 501 20.47 -31.63 -31.14
CA GLU A 501 20.22 -32.64 -32.17
C GLU A 501 19.26 -32.15 -33.24
N ILE A 502 18.25 -31.36 -32.87
CA ILE A 502 17.31 -30.76 -33.82
C ILE A 502 18.04 -29.76 -34.73
N TYR A 503 18.87 -28.89 -34.15
CA TYR A 503 19.58 -27.88 -34.92
C TYR A 503 20.66 -28.48 -35.81
N GLN A 504 21.37 -29.51 -35.34
CA GLN A 504 22.36 -30.20 -36.16
C GLN A 504 21.72 -30.86 -37.39
N LYS A 505 20.57 -31.52 -37.23
CA LYS A 505 19.79 -32.12 -38.34
C LYS A 505 19.23 -31.11 -39.36
N GLN A 506 19.17 -29.83 -39.03
CA GLN A 506 18.73 -28.79 -39.97
C GLN A 506 19.88 -28.20 -40.78
N VAL A 507 21.13 -28.36 -40.30
CA VAL A 507 22.34 -27.84 -40.94
C VAL A 507 23.00 -28.89 -41.83
N ASP A 508 22.89 -30.18 -41.47
CA ASP A 508 23.22 -31.34 -42.30
C ASP A 508 22.16 -31.59 -43.39
#